data_AF-A0A507QUN2-F1
#
_entry.id   AF-A0A507QUN2-F1
#
_cell.length_a   1.000
_cell.length_b   1.000
_cell.length_c   1.000
_cell.angle_alpha   90.00
_cell.angle_beta   90.00
_cell.angle_gamma   90.00
#
_symmetry.space_group_name_H-M   'P 1'
#
loop_
_entity.id
_entity.type
_entity.pdbx_description
1 polymer ?
#
loop_
_entity_poly.entity_id
_entity_poly.type
_entity_poly.pdbx_seq_one_letter_code
_entity_poly.pdbx_strand_id
1 'polypeptide(L)'
;MFAMYLDIQKEILLEDLSPEEVKGRWKSFVRKWNRGELAEGWYDPETLRKARKSAKEGESYFAGPSRRSSPDYEHGREEEDEGEGSRVDRVSRHPEEDRLRRADREDRNEEEDEEEDYGPVLPETQGQQLKHSSGPTIPKLQDLELRKEMAIEDAEFAHEQSKLYHRAAARSHRDEMKEMQDFVAPRAEPGTHERRLEKRREAAAANRAFAESSRRGGSPEAAPDEELMGSGENDLEVLKKAQEKEKRKKNEREIRREEILRARAAEREERVKRYRQKEEETIGWLKTLAKQRFG
;
A
#
# COMPACT_ATOMS: atom_id res chain seq x y z
N MET A 1 -31.51 7.01 -5.67
CA MET A 1 -31.87 6.68 -4.26
C MET A 1 -31.24 7.67 -3.29
N PHE A 2 -29.90 7.72 -3.20
CA PHE A 2 -29.20 8.65 -2.29
C PHE A 2 -29.58 10.12 -2.43
N ALA A 3 -29.78 10.62 -3.66
CA ALA A 3 -30.27 11.98 -3.88
C ALA A 3 -31.62 12.26 -3.19
N MET A 4 -32.59 11.34 -3.30
CA MET A 4 -33.87 11.46 -2.58
C MET A 4 -33.71 11.33 -1.07
N TYR A 5 -32.74 10.55 -0.59
CA TYR A 5 -32.45 10.46 0.84
C TYR A 5 -31.91 11.79 1.39
N LEU A 6 -31.01 12.46 0.67
CA LEU A 6 -30.52 13.78 1.07
C LEU A 6 -31.63 14.83 1.02
N ASP A 7 -32.46 14.79 -0.01
CA ASP A 7 -33.58 15.71 -0.18
C ASP A 7 -34.63 15.54 0.94
N ILE A 8 -35.10 14.31 1.19
CA ILE A 8 -36.18 14.05 2.14
C ILE A 8 -35.71 14.05 3.61
N GLN A 9 -34.55 13.47 3.93
CA GLN A 9 -34.10 13.37 5.33
C GLN A 9 -33.21 14.52 5.79
N LYS A 10 -32.53 15.18 4.86
CA LYS A 10 -31.55 16.21 5.19
C LYS A 10 -31.91 17.57 4.62
N GLU A 11 -32.96 17.67 3.79
CA GLU A 11 -33.36 18.92 3.10
C GLU A 11 -32.16 19.55 2.38
N ILE A 12 -31.28 18.69 1.87
CA ILE A 12 -30.06 19.07 1.18
C ILE A 12 -30.16 18.57 -0.25
N LEU A 13 -30.10 19.51 -1.20
CA LEU A 13 -30.00 19.18 -2.61
C LEU A 13 -28.59 18.68 -2.93
N LEU A 14 -28.52 17.60 -3.72
CA LEU A 14 -27.25 17.01 -4.13
C LEU A 14 -26.39 17.99 -4.95
N GLU A 15 -27.04 18.93 -5.66
CA GLU A 15 -26.42 19.90 -6.57
C GLU A 15 -25.65 21.01 -5.85
N ASP A 16 -26.02 21.33 -4.61
CA ASP A 16 -25.38 22.37 -3.80
C ASP A 16 -24.14 21.87 -3.04
N LEU A 17 -23.86 20.57 -3.09
CA LEU A 17 -22.78 19.96 -2.31
C LEU A 17 -21.49 19.80 -3.12
N SER A 18 -20.38 20.09 -2.47
CA SER A 18 -19.05 19.85 -3.02
C SER A 18 -18.80 18.34 -3.25
N PRO A 19 -18.00 17.95 -4.26
CA PRO A 19 -17.80 16.54 -4.62
C PRO A 19 -17.15 15.72 -3.48
N GLU A 20 -16.36 16.36 -2.62
CA GLU A 20 -15.77 15.73 -1.43
C GLU A 20 -16.82 15.43 -0.36
N GLU A 21 -17.75 16.37 -0.14
CA GLU A 21 -18.86 16.19 0.78
C GLU A 21 -19.88 15.16 0.29
N VAL A 22 -20.17 15.15 -1.02
CA VAL A 22 -20.99 14.12 -1.66
C VAL A 22 -20.38 12.74 -1.41
N LYS A 23 -19.05 12.59 -1.58
CA LYS A 23 -18.36 11.32 -1.35
C LYS A 23 -18.39 10.89 0.13
N GLY A 24 -18.22 11.83 1.06
CA GLY A 24 -18.30 11.56 2.51
C GLY A 24 -19.71 11.17 2.96
N ARG A 25 -20.73 11.86 2.46
CA ARG A 25 -22.14 11.57 2.75
C ARG A 25 -22.61 10.29 2.07
N TRP A 26 -22.15 10.01 0.84
CA TRP A 26 -22.39 8.74 0.15
C TRP A 26 -21.81 7.57 0.93
N LYS A 27 -20.56 7.67 1.41
CA LYS A 27 -19.93 6.63 2.23
C LYS A 27 -20.72 6.36 3.52
N SER A 28 -21.21 7.41 4.16
CA SER A 28 -22.05 7.29 5.37
C SER A 28 -23.42 6.69 5.08
N PHE A 29 -24.03 7.04 3.95
CA PHE A 29 -25.29 6.45 3.47
C PHE A 29 -25.12 4.97 3.15
N VAL A 30 -24.13 4.59 2.35
CA VAL A 30 -23.85 3.20 1.98
C VAL A 30 -23.53 2.36 3.22
N ARG A 31 -22.77 2.91 4.18
CA ARG A 31 -22.48 2.21 5.43
C ARG A 31 -23.75 1.91 6.24
N LYS A 32 -24.69 2.84 6.31
CA LYS A 32 -25.98 2.63 6.98
C LYS A 32 -26.94 1.73 6.18
N TRP A 33 -26.89 1.83 4.85
CA TRP A 33 -27.63 0.98 3.91
C TRP A 33 -27.21 -0.48 4.05
N ASN A 34 -25.89 -0.73 4.05
CA ASN A 34 -25.35 -2.08 4.17
C ASN A 34 -25.59 -2.72 5.56
N ARG A 35 -25.82 -1.90 6.59
CA ARG A 35 -26.17 -2.36 7.95
C ARG A 35 -27.66 -2.48 8.21
N GLY A 36 -28.54 -2.12 7.26
CA GLY A 36 -29.98 -2.19 7.50
C GLY A 36 -30.51 -1.10 8.44
N GLU A 37 -29.71 -0.07 8.76
CA GLU A 37 -30.05 0.95 9.78
C GLU A 37 -30.89 2.11 9.25
N LEU A 38 -31.13 2.16 7.93
CA LEU A 38 -32.11 3.09 7.36
C LEU A 38 -33.53 2.65 7.73
N ALA A 39 -34.46 3.62 7.84
CA ALA A 39 -35.86 3.29 8.06
C ALA A 39 -36.35 2.31 6.99
N GLU A 40 -37.14 1.31 7.41
CA GLU A 40 -37.56 0.16 6.60
C GLU A 40 -38.11 0.56 5.22
N GLY A 41 -38.85 1.68 5.14
CA GLY A 41 -39.38 2.22 3.90
C GLY A 41 -38.35 2.64 2.84
N TRP A 42 -37.07 2.79 3.19
CA TRP A 42 -36.00 3.05 2.22
C TRP A 42 -35.56 1.79 1.47
N TYR A 43 -35.84 0.60 2.01
CA TYR A 43 -35.55 -0.68 1.37
C TYR A 43 -36.72 -1.18 0.51
N ASP A 44 -37.87 -0.51 0.56
CA ASP A 44 -39.02 -0.87 -0.24
C ASP A 44 -38.77 -0.71 -1.75
N PRO A 45 -39.22 -1.66 -2.58
CA PRO A 45 -39.05 -1.59 -4.03
C PRO A 45 -39.77 -0.38 -4.65
N GLU A 46 -40.82 0.12 -4.00
CA GLU A 46 -41.58 1.29 -4.44
C GLU A 46 -40.82 2.60 -4.25
N THR A 47 -40.04 2.75 -3.17
CA THR A 47 -39.20 3.93 -2.97
C THR A 47 -38.01 3.94 -3.91
N LEU A 48 -37.45 2.76 -4.23
CA LEU A 48 -36.45 2.61 -5.29
C LEU A 48 -37.02 2.98 -6.68
N ARG A 49 -38.26 2.60 -7.00
CA ARG A 49 -38.94 3.01 -8.24
C ARG A 49 -39.15 4.52 -8.30
N LYS A 50 -39.61 5.14 -7.20
CA LYS A 50 -39.76 6.60 -7.11
C LYS A 50 -38.43 7.32 -7.33
N ALA A 51 -37.36 6.81 -6.73
CA ALA A 51 -36.01 7.38 -6.89
C ALA A 51 -35.40 7.22 -8.27
N ARG A 52 -35.82 6.18 -9.02
CA ARG A 52 -35.45 6.03 -10.44
C ARG A 52 -36.24 6.99 -11.33
N LYS A 53 -37.52 7.23 -11.04
CA LYS A 53 -38.34 8.21 -11.77
C LYS A 53 -37.83 9.64 -11.58
N SER A 54 -37.53 10.03 -10.35
CA SER A 54 -37.00 11.37 -10.04
C SER A 54 -35.64 11.64 -10.71
N ALA A 55 -34.78 10.63 -10.82
CA ALA A 55 -33.50 10.76 -11.54
C ALA A 55 -33.71 10.99 -13.05
N LYS A 56 -34.67 10.27 -13.67
CA LYS A 56 -35.01 10.43 -15.09
C LYS A 56 -35.69 11.77 -15.39
N GLU A 57 -36.50 12.27 -14.46
CA GLU A 57 -37.13 13.59 -14.59
C GLU A 57 -36.08 14.72 -14.50
N GLY A 58 -35.09 14.59 -13.60
CA GLY A 58 -33.94 15.50 -13.49
C GLY A 58 -33.05 15.52 -14.74
N GLU A 59 -32.84 14.38 -15.40
CA GLU A 59 -32.12 14.30 -16.69
C GLU A 59 -32.83 15.06 -17.83
N SER A 60 -34.15 15.22 -17.76
CA SER A 60 -34.91 15.92 -18.81
C SER A 60 -34.70 17.44 -18.84
N TYR A 61 -34.19 18.03 -17.75
CA TYR A 61 -33.85 19.47 -17.69
C TYR A 61 -32.45 19.78 -18.26
N PHE A 62 -31.60 18.77 -18.46
CA PHE A 62 -30.24 18.91 -19.00
C PHE A 62 -30.04 18.28 -20.39
N ALA A 63 -31.05 17.57 -20.91
CA ALA A 63 -31.05 17.02 -22.27
C ALA A 63 -31.47 18.06 -23.32
N GLY A 64 -30.66 19.13 -23.47
CA GLY A 64 -30.67 19.96 -24.68
C GLY A 64 -30.01 19.21 -25.86
N PRO A 65 -30.43 19.45 -27.11
CA PRO A 65 -29.95 18.68 -28.27
C PRO A 65 -28.53 19.12 -28.65
N SER A 66 -27.52 18.44 -28.12
CA SER A 66 -26.13 18.62 -28.56
C SER A 66 -25.52 17.30 -28.97
N ARG A 67 -26.06 16.70 -30.04
CA ARG A 67 -25.25 15.88 -30.95
C ARG A 67 -24.28 16.83 -31.66
N ARG A 68 -23.13 17.12 -31.03
CA ARG A 68 -22.00 17.69 -31.75
C ARG A 68 -21.43 16.59 -32.63
N SER A 69 -21.66 16.75 -33.93
CA SER A 69 -20.95 16.04 -34.99
C SER A 69 -19.45 16.18 -34.73
N SER A 70 -18.74 15.06 -34.67
CA SER A 70 -17.28 15.04 -34.69
C SER A 70 -16.80 15.78 -35.95
N PRO A 71 -15.75 16.64 -35.88
CA PRO A 71 -15.17 17.21 -37.07
C PRO A 71 -14.45 16.12 -37.87
N ASP A 72 -14.82 16.04 -39.13
CA ASP A 72 -14.14 15.28 -40.18
C ASP A 72 -12.78 15.94 -40.45
N TYR A 73 -11.69 15.18 -40.37
CA TYR A 73 -10.36 15.63 -40.74
C TYR A 73 -9.83 14.78 -41.88
N GLU A 74 -10.19 15.22 -43.08
CA GLU A 74 -9.62 14.78 -44.35
C GLU A 74 -8.20 15.36 -44.55
N HIS A 75 -7.40 14.61 -45.31
CA HIS A 75 -5.98 14.76 -45.60
C HIS A 75 -5.47 16.18 -45.97
N GLY A 76 -4.27 16.52 -45.48
CA GLY A 76 -3.44 17.61 -46.00
C GLY A 76 -2.00 17.51 -45.48
N ARG A 77 -1.06 17.34 -46.41
CA ARG A 77 0.38 17.01 -46.28
C ARG A 77 1.24 18.28 -46.10
N GLU A 78 2.54 18.07 -45.80
CA GLU A 78 3.68 19.03 -45.73
C GLU A 78 3.92 19.61 -44.32
N GLU A 79 4.91 19.16 -43.53
CA GLU A 79 6.39 19.16 -43.62
C GLU A 79 6.99 20.15 -42.59
N GLU A 80 7.93 19.61 -41.79
CA GLU A 80 8.99 20.25 -41.00
C GLU A 80 8.73 20.79 -39.57
N ASP A 81 9.51 20.21 -38.65
CA ASP A 81 10.33 20.84 -37.59
C ASP A 81 10.15 20.29 -36.16
N GLU A 82 11.28 20.24 -35.46
CA GLU A 82 11.69 19.30 -34.41
C GLU A 82 11.04 19.47 -33.01
N GLY A 83 11.08 18.40 -32.20
CA GLY A 83 10.83 18.53 -30.75
C GLY A 83 10.42 17.26 -29.99
N GLU A 84 11.40 16.42 -29.68
CA GLU A 84 11.66 15.79 -28.37
C GLU A 84 10.49 15.51 -27.38
N GLY A 85 10.23 14.22 -27.04
CA GLY A 85 9.58 13.88 -25.76
C GLY A 85 8.59 12.69 -25.69
N SER A 86 9.13 11.46 -25.65
CA SER A 86 8.72 10.29 -24.81
C SER A 86 7.28 10.24 -24.21
N ARG A 87 6.42 9.29 -24.67
CA ARG A 87 6.05 7.97 -24.03
C ARG A 87 5.13 8.12 -22.77
N VAL A 88 4.01 7.44 -22.49
CA VAL A 88 3.38 6.12 -22.77
C VAL A 88 1.93 6.23 -22.24
N ASP A 89 0.89 5.80 -22.95
CA ASP A 89 0.37 4.42 -23.04
C ASP A 89 -0.06 3.79 -21.70
N ARG A 90 -1.34 3.99 -21.36
CA ARG A 90 -2.02 3.46 -20.18
C ARG A 90 -2.71 2.16 -20.57
N VAL A 91 -1.96 1.06 -20.54
CA VAL A 91 -2.50 -0.30 -20.71
C VAL A 91 -3.28 -0.70 -19.46
N SER A 92 -4.58 -0.88 -19.66
CA SER A 92 -5.50 -1.62 -18.80
C SER A 92 -5.02 -3.06 -18.60
N ARG A 93 -5.01 -3.51 -17.35
CA ARG A 93 -4.95 -4.94 -17.00
C ARG A 93 -5.89 -5.20 -15.82
N HIS A 94 -7.06 -5.74 -16.12
CA HIS A 94 -7.69 -6.73 -15.26
C HIS A 94 -8.53 -7.69 -16.12
N PRO A 95 -8.19 -8.98 -16.18
CA PRO A 95 -9.06 -10.04 -16.68
C PRO A 95 -9.92 -10.59 -15.53
N GLU A 96 -10.81 -11.51 -15.87
CA GLU A 96 -11.77 -12.25 -15.01
C GLU A 96 -13.19 -11.68 -15.06
N GLU A 97 -14.00 -12.28 -15.93
CA GLU A 97 -15.44 -12.58 -15.79
C GLU A 97 -16.14 -12.52 -17.16
N ASP A 98 -15.92 -13.51 -18.02
CA ASP A 98 -16.84 -13.76 -19.14
C ASP A 98 -16.82 -15.23 -19.62
N ARG A 99 -17.05 -16.13 -18.67
CA ARG A 99 -17.56 -17.46 -18.96
C ARG A 99 -18.90 -17.55 -18.26
N LEU A 100 -19.99 -17.36 -19.01
CA LEU A 100 -21.35 -17.90 -18.79
C LEU A 100 -22.40 -17.07 -19.56
N ARG A 101 -22.33 -17.01 -20.90
CA ARG A 101 -23.48 -16.64 -21.75
C ARG A 101 -23.43 -17.41 -23.07
N ARG A 102 -23.81 -18.68 -23.02
CA ARG A 102 -24.08 -19.50 -24.21
C ARG A 102 -25.35 -20.31 -23.96
N ALA A 103 -26.50 -19.72 -24.27
CA ALA A 103 -27.76 -20.38 -24.63
C ALA A 103 -28.83 -19.33 -24.94
N ASP A 104 -29.60 -19.60 -25.99
CA ASP A 104 -30.80 -18.90 -26.47
C ASP A 104 -30.68 -17.49 -27.03
N ARG A 105 -30.70 -17.41 -28.36
CA ARG A 105 -31.79 -16.72 -29.07
C ARG A 105 -31.93 -17.23 -30.52
N GLU A 106 -33.13 -17.71 -30.75
CA GLU A 106 -33.79 -18.24 -31.95
C GLU A 106 -33.61 -17.42 -33.23
N ASP A 107 -33.51 -18.17 -34.34
CA ASP A 107 -34.12 -17.98 -35.67
C ASP A 107 -34.69 -16.60 -36.03
N ARG A 108 -34.08 -15.97 -37.05
CA ARG A 108 -34.83 -15.37 -38.15
C ARG A 108 -34.00 -15.03 -39.40
N ASN A 109 -34.51 -15.52 -40.53
CA ASN A 109 -34.38 -15.10 -41.93
C ASN A 109 -33.10 -15.43 -42.71
N GLU A 110 -33.26 -16.45 -43.55
CA GLU A 110 -32.67 -16.58 -44.89
C GLU A 110 -33.18 -15.46 -45.80
N GLU A 111 -32.27 -14.66 -46.36
CA GLU A 111 -32.44 -14.05 -47.68
C GLU A 111 -31.09 -14.20 -48.41
N GLU A 112 -31.17 -14.87 -49.56
CA GLU A 112 -30.12 -15.03 -50.56
C GLU A 112 -29.75 -13.67 -51.15
N ASP A 113 -28.47 -13.46 -51.48
CA ASP A 113 -28.05 -12.72 -52.68
C ASP A 113 -26.60 -13.11 -52.99
N GLU A 114 -26.42 -13.74 -54.16
CA GLU A 114 -25.15 -14.00 -54.83
C GLU A 114 -24.65 -12.71 -55.53
N GLU A 115 -23.37 -12.70 -55.95
CA GLU A 115 -22.60 -11.63 -56.65
C GLU A 115 -21.85 -10.69 -55.66
N GLU A 116 -20.55 -10.47 -55.72
CA GLU A 116 -19.70 -10.23 -56.88
C GLU A 116 -18.22 -10.33 -56.46
N ASP A 117 -17.46 -11.19 -57.14
CA ASP A 117 -16.00 -11.29 -57.07
C ASP A 117 -15.37 -10.03 -57.68
N TYR A 118 -14.80 -9.14 -56.84
CA TYR A 118 -13.96 -8.06 -57.34
C TYR A 118 -12.83 -7.67 -56.38
N GLY A 119 -11.71 -8.38 -56.49
CA GLY A 119 -10.43 -7.98 -55.92
C GLY A 119 -9.28 -8.80 -56.52
N PRO A 120 -8.12 -8.21 -56.86
CA PRO A 120 -7.03 -8.97 -57.47
C PRO A 120 -6.49 -10.04 -56.51
N VAL A 121 -6.58 -11.31 -56.92
CA VAL A 121 -5.98 -12.46 -56.23
C VAL A 121 -4.46 -12.25 -56.05
N LEU A 122 -4.00 -12.31 -54.80
CA LEU A 122 -2.59 -12.24 -54.43
C LEU A 122 -1.83 -13.46 -55.01
N PRO A 123 -0.60 -13.29 -55.51
CA PRO A 123 0.14 -14.36 -56.16
C PRO A 123 0.47 -15.46 -55.15
N GLU A 124 -0.07 -16.65 -55.42
CA GLU A 124 0.22 -17.88 -54.72
C GLU A 124 1.68 -18.27 -54.96
N THR A 125 2.57 -17.80 -54.09
CA THR A 125 3.99 -18.20 -54.11
C THR A 125 4.15 -19.50 -53.33
N GLN A 126 4.10 -20.60 -54.07
CA GLN A 126 4.68 -21.86 -53.64
C GLN A 126 6.15 -21.63 -53.22
N GLY A 127 6.49 -22.08 -52.01
CA GLY A 127 7.88 -22.31 -51.60
C GLY A 127 8.53 -21.22 -50.75
N GLN A 128 7.96 -20.88 -49.60
CA GLN A 128 8.71 -20.23 -48.54
C GLN A 128 9.11 -21.25 -47.48
N GLN A 129 10.33 -21.77 -47.65
CA GLN A 129 11.15 -22.29 -46.56
C GLN A 129 10.99 -21.37 -45.35
N LEU A 130 10.52 -21.93 -44.23
CA LEU A 130 10.38 -21.28 -42.93
C LEU A 130 11.74 -20.71 -42.50
N LYS A 131 12.06 -19.50 -42.96
CA LYS A 131 13.08 -18.67 -42.34
C LYS A 131 12.53 -18.31 -40.99
N HIS A 132 12.92 -19.04 -39.95
CA HIS A 132 12.76 -18.60 -38.57
C HIS A 132 13.40 -17.22 -38.48
N SER A 133 12.54 -16.20 -38.51
CA SER A 133 12.88 -14.83 -38.17
C SER A 133 13.71 -14.86 -36.90
N SER A 134 14.92 -14.29 -36.96
CA SER A 134 15.72 -13.97 -35.79
C SER A 134 15.03 -12.86 -35.02
N GLY A 135 13.89 -13.19 -34.42
CA GLY A 135 13.16 -12.33 -33.51
C GLY A 135 13.79 -12.38 -32.12
N PRO A 136 13.52 -11.38 -31.27
CA PRO A 136 13.90 -11.42 -29.86
C PRO A 136 13.49 -12.76 -29.25
N THR A 137 14.44 -13.45 -28.64
CA THR A 137 14.22 -14.74 -27.99
C THR A 137 13.02 -14.61 -27.05
N ILE A 138 12.02 -15.47 -27.26
CA ILE A 138 10.82 -15.51 -26.42
C ILE A 138 11.28 -15.70 -24.97
N PRO A 139 10.92 -14.79 -24.04
CA PRO A 139 11.32 -14.88 -22.65
C PRO A 139 11.01 -16.25 -22.07
N LYS A 140 11.98 -16.83 -21.38
CA LYS A 140 11.79 -18.13 -20.73
C LYS A 140 10.94 -17.95 -19.47
N LEU A 141 10.42 -19.06 -18.93
CA LEU A 141 9.64 -19.04 -17.69
C LEU A 141 10.43 -18.39 -16.53
N GLN A 142 11.74 -18.62 -16.47
CA GLN A 142 12.65 -17.99 -15.51
C GLN A 142 12.71 -16.47 -15.65
N ASP A 143 12.68 -15.95 -16.88
CA ASP A 143 12.70 -14.51 -17.14
C ASP A 143 11.37 -13.84 -16.72
N LEU A 144 10.25 -14.57 -16.85
CA LEU A 144 8.94 -14.12 -16.38
C LEU A 144 8.83 -14.15 -14.85
N GLU A 145 9.41 -15.16 -14.20
CA GLU A 145 9.51 -15.24 -12.74
C GLU A 145 10.32 -14.09 -12.19
N LEU A 146 11.52 -13.84 -12.73
CA LEU A 146 12.36 -12.72 -12.33
C LEU A 146 11.64 -11.37 -12.48
N ARG A 147 10.91 -11.17 -13.58
CA ARG A 147 10.13 -9.95 -13.80
C ARG A 147 9.00 -9.79 -12.79
N LYS A 148 8.36 -10.89 -12.37
CA LYS A 148 7.32 -10.86 -11.33
C LYS A 148 7.92 -10.55 -9.96
N GLU A 149 9.06 -11.15 -9.64
CA GLU A 149 9.79 -10.87 -8.40
C GLU A 149 10.20 -9.41 -8.30
N MET A 150 10.82 -8.86 -9.34
CA MET A 150 11.17 -7.43 -9.40
C MET A 150 9.94 -6.53 -9.23
N ALA A 151 8.81 -6.85 -9.88
CA ALA A 151 7.59 -6.05 -9.74
C ALA A 151 7.01 -6.10 -8.31
N ILE A 152 7.17 -7.23 -7.61
CA ILE A 152 6.77 -7.36 -6.20
C ILE A 152 7.71 -6.56 -5.31
N GLU A 153 9.03 -6.68 -5.51
CA GLU A 153 10.03 -5.93 -4.76
C GLU A 153 9.86 -4.41 -4.94
N ASP A 154 9.60 -3.94 -6.16
CA ASP A 154 9.32 -2.53 -6.45
C ASP A 154 8.05 -2.04 -5.75
N ALA A 155 7.00 -2.87 -5.71
CA ALA A 155 5.76 -2.54 -5.00
C ALA A 155 5.95 -2.49 -3.48
N GLU A 156 6.71 -3.43 -2.93
CA GLU A 156 7.07 -3.44 -1.51
C GLU A 156 7.92 -2.22 -1.15
N PHE A 157 8.91 -1.90 -1.97
CA PHE A 157 9.75 -0.73 -1.80
C PHE A 157 8.93 0.56 -1.85
N ALA A 158 8.06 0.73 -2.84
CA ALA A 158 7.21 1.92 -2.96
C ALA A 158 6.31 2.11 -1.73
N HIS A 159 5.74 1.03 -1.21
CA HIS A 159 4.93 1.06 -0.01
C HIS A 159 5.73 1.40 1.26
N GLU A 160 6.95 0.86 1.39
CA GLU A 160 7.84 1.22 2.50
C GLU A 160 8.27 2.70 2.41
N GLN A 161 8.64 3.17 1.22
CA GLN A 161 8.98 4.58 0.99
C GLN A 161 7.82 5.52 1.33
N SER A 162 6.59 5.19 0.92
CA SER A 162 5.41 5.96 1.31
C SER A 162 5.26 6.06 2.84
N LYS A 163 5.41 4.94 3.56
CA LYS A 163 5.36 4.93 5.03
C LYS A 163 6.46 5.78 5.66
N LEU A 164 7.69 5.67 5.15
CA LEU A 164 8.82 6.46 5.63
C LEU A 164 8.59 7.95 5.37
N TYR A 165 8.10 8.31 4.19
CA TYR A 165 7.75 9.69 3.83
C TYR A 165 6.69 10.26 4.77
N HIS A 166 5.58 9.54 5.01
CA HIS A 166 4.55 9.99 5.94
C HIS A 166 5.07 10.19 7.36
N ARG A 167 5.94 9.28 7.84
CA ARG A 167 6.59 9.41 9.15
C ARG A 167 7.55 10.59 9.20
N ALA A 168 8.31 10.82 8.13
CA ALA A 168 9.22 11.95 8.03
C ALA A 168 8.46 13.27 8.05
N ALA A 169 7.39 13.39 7.26
CA ALA A 169 6.52 14.57 7.23
C ALA A 169 5.87 14.86 8.60
N ALA A 170 5.39 13.82 9.30
CA ALA A 170 4.85 13.99 10.64
C ALA A 170 5.90 14.43 11.67
N ARG A 171 7.16 13.98 11.50
CA ARG A 171 8.28 14.40 12.35
C ARG A 171 8.69 15.84 12.06
N SER A 172 8.86 16.22 10.80
CA SER A 172 9.22 17.60 10.43
C SER A 172 8.17 18.58 10.92
N HIS A 173 6.88 18.30 10.73
CA HIS A 173 5.81 19.13 11.26
C HIS A 173 5.87 19.26 12.79
N ARG A 174 6.15 18.16 13.51
CA ARG A 174 6.29 18.21 14.97
C ARG A 174 7.50 19.05 15.40
N ASP A 175 8.60 18.95 14.67
CA ASP A 175 9.82 19.71 14.92
C ASP A 175 9.62 21.21 14.63
N GLU A 176 8.94 21.55 13.53
CA GLU A 176 8.51 22.93 13.20
C GLU A 176 7.61 23.52 14.29
N MET A 177 6.60 22.77 14.76
CA MET A 177 5.74 23.22 15.86
C MET A 177 6.52 23.46 17.15
N LYS A 178 7.53 22.63 17.41
CA LYS A 178 8.41 22.80 18.56
C LYS A 178 9.31 24.03 18.40
N GLU A 179 9.87 24.24 17.21
CA GLU A 179 10.69 25.42 16.92
C GLU A 179 9.89 26.71 17.07
N MET A 180 8.66 26.75 16.53
CA MET A 180 7.73 27.87 16.73
C MET A 180 7.41 28.09 18.21
N GLN A 181 7.24 27.02 18.99
CA GLN A 181 7.06 27.13 20.44
C GLN A 181 8.29 27.70 21.14
N ASP A 182 9.49 27.27 20.73
CA ASP A 182 10.75 27.71 21.31
C ASP A 182 11.00 29.22 21.02
N PHE A 183 10.52 29.75 19.88
CA PHE A 183 10.54 31.20 19.60
C PHE A 183 9.50 32.00 20.43
N VAL A 184 8.32 31.43 20.68
CA VAL A 184 7.24 32.11 21.43
C VAL A 184 7.51 32.08 22.94
N ALA A 185 8.09 31.00 23.46
CA ALA A 185 8.42 30.82 24.85
C ALA A 185 9.75 30.06 24.98
N PRO A 186 10.90 30.78 25.04
CA PRO A 186 12.20 30.15 25.11
C PRO A 186 12.29 29.29 26.39
N ARG A 187 12.59 28.01 26.20
CA ARG A 187 12.83 27.06 27.30
C ARG A 187 14.11 27.43 28.05
N ALA A 188 14.17 27.09 29.33
CA ALA A 188 15.35 27.37 30.14
C ALA A 188 16.59 26.62 29.62
N GLU A 189 17.77 27.24 29.77
CA GLU A 189 19.04 26.70 29.29
C GLU A 189 19.29 25.26 29.81
N PRO A 190 19.75 24.33 28.95
CA PRO A 190 20.05 22.95 29.33
C PRO A 190 21.04 22.89 30.49
N GLY A 191 20.69 22.14 31.56
CA GLY A 191 21.56 21.93 32.73
C GLY A 191 21.26 22.85 33.92
N THR A 192 20.41 23.87 33.75
CA THR A 192 19.97 24.73 34.87
C THR A 192 18.95 24.02 35.78
N HIS A 193 18.83 24.48 37.03
CA HIS A 193 17.77 23.99 37.95
C HIS A 193 16.37 24.36 37.44
N GLU A 194 16.25 25.49 36.77
CA GLU A 194 15.02 25.93 36.12
C GLU A 194 14.55 24.93 35.06
N ARG A 195 15.46 24.45 34.20
CA ARG A 195 15.15 23.40 33.22
C ARG A 195 14.71 22.09 33.85
N ARG A 196 15.24 21.73 35.02
CA ARG A 196 14.80 20.53 35.76
C ARG A 196 13.38 20.69 36.31
N LEU A 197 13.03 21.86 36.83
CA LEU A 197 11.67 22.16 37.30
C LEU A 197 10.68 22.26 36.14
N GLU A 198 11.07 22.87 35.03
CA GLU A 198 10.28 22.94 33.79
C GLU A 198 10.02 21.54 33.25
N LYS A 199 11.04 20.70 33.09
CA LYS A 199 10.89 19.30 32.68
C LYS A 199 9.95 18.51 33.61
N ARG A 200 10.03 18.75 34.92
CA ARG A 200 9.11 18.12 35.90
C ARG A 200 7.67 18.62 35.72
N ARG A 201 7.48 19.91 35.42
CA ARG A 201 6.16 20.49 35.13
C ARG A 201 5.61 19.99 33.79
N GLU A 202 6.42 19.95 32.73
CA GLU A 202 6.07 19.38 31.42
C GLU A 202 5.65 17.92 31.55
N ALA A 203 6.41 17.09 32.26
CA ALA A 203 6.07 15.69 32.50
C ALA A 203 4.77 15.56 33.31
N ALA A 204 4.57 16.38 34.34
CA ALA A 204 3.34 16.39 35.12
C ALA A 204 2.14 16.89 34.31
N ALA A 205 2.33 17.85 33.40
CA ALA A 205 1.32 18.36 32.50
C ALA A 205 0.98 17.32 31.41
N ALA A 206 1.96 16.62 30.86
CA ALA A 206 1.74 15.52 29.92
C ALA A 206 0.98 14.36 30.58
N ASN A 207 1.34 13.99 31.81
CA ASN A 207 0.62 12.98 32.58
C ASN A 207 -0.82 13.41 32.91
N ARG A 208 -1.02 14.70 33.22
CA ARG A 208 -2.36 15.27 33.43
C ARG A 208 -3.16 15.30 32.12
N ALA A 209 -2.59 15.77 31.02
CA ALA A 209 -3.23 15.79 29.71
C ALA A 209 -3.57 14.38 29.22
N PHE A 210 -2.72 13.38 29.48
CA PHE A 210 -3.02 11.98 29.22
C PHE A 210 -4.20 11.49 30.07
N ALA A 211 -4.18 11.77 31.37
CA ALA A 211 -5.27 11.41 32.27
C ALA A 211 -6.58 12.16 31.94
N GLU A 212 -6.51 13.42 31.51
CA GLU A 212 -7.64 14.24 31.09
C GLU A 212 -8.17 13.81 29.73
N SER A 213 -7.30 13.48 28.77
CA SER A 213 -7.70 12.86 27.50
C SER A 213 -8.44 11.54 27.76
N SER A 214 -7.93 10.72 28.69
CA SER A 214 -8.58 9.50 29.14
C SER A 214 -9.87 9.71 29.96
N ARG A 215 -10.12 10.92 30.50
CA ARG A 215 -11.30 11.25 31.32
C ARG A 215 -12.36 12.08 30.58
N ARG A 216 -11.96 12.92 29.62
CA ARG A 216 -12.78 13.93 28.93
C ARG A 216 -13.34 13.42 27.61
N GLY A 217 -12.68 12.46 26.98
CA GLY A 217 -13.27 11.59 25.98
C GLY A 217 -13.21 10.20 26.56
N GLY A 218 -14.36 9.58 26.82
CA GLY A 218 -14.41 8.16 27.13
C GLY A 218 -13.52 7.41 26.15
N SER A 219 -12.88 6.35 26.65
CA SER A 219 -12.17 5.34 25.85
C SER A 219 -12.71 5.39 24.43
N PRO A 220 -11.91 5.76 23.39
CA PRO A 220 -12.39 5.73 22.01
C PRO A 220 -13.07 4.40 21.90
N GLU A 221 -14.40 4.46 21.71
CA GLU A 221 -15.34 3.36 21.83
C GLU A 221 -14.60 2.12 21.42
N ALA A 222 -14.34 1.24 22.40
CA ALA A 222 -13.44 0.10 22.24
C ALA A 222 -13.77 -0.45 20.86
N ALA A 223 -12.86 -0.21 19.89
CA ALA A 223 -13.08 -0.70 18.55
C ALA A 223 -13.40 -2.17 18.79
N PRO A 224 -14.61 -2.64 18.41
CA PRO A 224 -15.12 -3.91 18.89
C PRO A 224 -13.96 -4.88 18.75
N ASP A 225 -13.63 -5.64 19.80
CA ASP A 225 -12.39 -6.44 19.82
C ASP A 225 -12.26 -7.29 18.54
N GLU A 226 -13.39 -7.60 17.90
CA GLU A 226 -13.56 -8.18 16.57
C GLU A 226 -12.89 -7.43 15.39
N GLU A 227 -12.96 -6.10 15.33
CA GLU A 227 -12.29 -5.26 14.31
C GLU A 227 -10.85 -4.90 14.72
N LEU A 228 -10.54 -4.94 16.02
CA LEU A 228 -9.18 -4.73 16.56
C LEU A 228 -8.32 -6.01 16.51
N MET A 229 -8.94 -7.20 16.46
CA MET A 229 -8.30 -8.51 16.39
C MET A 229 -8.57 -9.24 15.05
N GLY A 230 -8.92 -8.48 14.01
CA GLY A 230 -8.97 -8.97 12.62
C GLY A 230 -9.73 -10.29 12.48
N SER A 231 -11.04 -10.26 12.70
CA SER A 231 -11.91 -11.40 12.45
C SER A 231 -11.94 -11.75 10.95
N GLY A 232 -11.03 -12.61 10.52
CA GLY A 232 -11.03 -13.21 9.18
C GLY A 232 -9.95 -14.27 9.10
N GLU A 233 -10.32 -15.53 9.30
CA GLU A 233 -9.68 -16.85 9.04
C GLU A 233 -8.15 -16.98 8.81
N ASN A 234 -7.49 -16.02 8.19
CA ASN A 234 -6.04 -15.96 7.95
C ASN A 234 -5.25 -15.29 9.08
N ASP A 235 -5.90 -14.63 10.05
CA ASP A 235 -5.23 -13.88 11.12
C ASP A 235 -4.48 -14.77 12.12
N LEU A 236 -4.94 -16.00 12.35
CA LEU A 236 -4.21 -16.97 13.17
C LEU A 236 -2.90 -17.40 12.50
N GLU A 237 -2.90 -17.54 11.18
CA GLU A 237 -1.68 -17.86 10.43
C GLU A 237 -0.72 -16.68 10.40
N VAL A 238 -1.24 -15.45 10.25
CA VAL A 238 -0.45 -14.22 10.31
C VAL A 238 0.14 -14.01 11.71
N LEU A 239 -0.63 -14.23 12.78
CA LEU A 239 -0.16 -14.16 14.16
C LEU A 239 0.84 -15.27 14.48
N LYS A 240 0.63 -16.50 13.98
CA LYS A 240 1.59 -17.60 14.11
C LYS A 240 2.89 -17.27 13.39
N LYS A 241 2.82 -16.73 12.17
CA LYS A 241 3.99 -16.28 11.38
C LYS A 241 4.68 -15.08 12.02
N ALA A 242 3.94 -14.16 12.64
CA ALA A 242 4.48 -13.04 13.39
C ALA A 242 5.16 -13.50 14.68
N GLN A 243 4.55 -14.41 15.44
CA GLN A 243 5.17 -15.02 16.61
C GLN A 243 6.40 -15.84 16.23
N GLU A 244 6.37 -16.54 15.10
CA GLU A 244 7.53 -17.27 14.60
C GLU A 244 8.65 -16.31 14.17
N LYS A 245 8.33 -15.21 13.50
CA LYS A 245 9.31 -14.15 13.18
C LYS A 245 9.87 -13.51 14.46
N GLU A 246 9.05 -13.25 15.46
CA GLU A 246 9.51 -12.72 16.75
C GLU A 246 10.33 -13.76 17.53
N LYS A 247 10.00 -15.06 17.47
CA LYS A 247 10.82 -16.14 18.01
C LYS A 247 12.13 -16.27 17.25
N ARG A 248 12.13 -16.16 15.92
CA ARG A 248 13.33 -16.15 15.07
C ARG A 248 14.21 -14.92 15.36
N LYS A 249 13.62 -13.74 15.56
CA LYS A 249 14.34 -12.52 15.99
C LYS A 249 14.86 -12.63 17.43
N LYS A 250 14.12 -13.29 18.32
CA LYS A 250 14.59 -13.59 19.68
C LYS A 250 15.76 -14.58 19.63
N ASN A 251 15.68 -15.60 18.79
CA ASN A 251 16.79 -16.52 18.52
C ASN A 251 17.98 -15.78 17.87
N GLU A 252 17.77 -14.84 16.96
CA GLU A 252 18.85 -14.04 16.36
C GLU A 252 19.50 -13.09 17.39
N ARG A 253 18.71 -12.52 18.30
CA ARG A 253 19.25 -11.76 19.45
C ARG A 253 20.01 -12.64 20.43
N GLU A 254 19.56 -13.88 20.61
CA GLU A 254 20.25 -14.89 21.42
C GLU A 254 21.52 -15.36 20.74
N ILE A 255 21.52 -15.59 19.42
CA ILE A 255 22.70 -15.89 18.60
C ILE A 255 23.68 -14.72 18.65
N ARG A 256 23.22 -13.48 18.48
CA ARG A 256 24.09 -12.29 18.59
C ARG A 256 24.64 -12.12 20.01
N ARG A 257 23.84 -12.45 21.04
CA ARG A 257 24.27 -12.40 22.44
C ARG A 257 25.25 -13.53 22.76
N GLU A 258 25.03 -14.72 22.22
CA GLU A 258 25.88 -15.90 22.35
C GLU A 258 27.19 -15.71 21.58
N GLU A 259 27.17 -15.14 20.39
CA GLU A 259 28.34 -14.76 19.60
C GLU A 259 29.18 -13.70 20.33
N ILE A 260 28.56 -12.67 20.91
CA ILE A 260 29.27 -11.68 21.74
C ILE A 260 29.87 -12.34 22.99
N LEU A 261 29.13 -13.23 23.66
CA LEU A 261 29.63 -13.97 24.82
C LEU A 261 30.74 -14.95 24.44
N ARG A 262 30.66 -15.58 23.27
CA ARG A 262 31.66 -16.50 22.72
C ARG A 262 32.93 -15.77 22.29
N ALA A 263 32.81 -14.60 21.65
CA ALA A 263 33.93 -13.73 21.33
C ALA A 263 34.62 -13.23 22.62
N ARG A 264 33.84 -12.83 23.63
CA ARG A 264 34.36 -12.42 24.93
C ARG A 264 35.00 -13.56 25.73
N ALA A 265 34.50 -14.79 25.59
CA ALA A 265 35.09 -15.98 26.19
C ALA A 265 36.41 -16.36 25.51
N ALA A 266 36.47 -16.30 24.18
CA ALA A 266 37.69 -16.53 23.41
C ALA A 266 38.79 -15.50 23.76
N GLU A 267 38.44 -14.22 23.88
CA GLU A 267 39.38 -13.18 24.31
C GLU A 267 39.94 -13.45 25.72
N ARG A 268 39.09 -13.89 26.66
CA ARG A 268 39.53 -14.30 28.01
C ARG A 268 40.41 -15.55 27.96
N GLU A 269 40.07 -16.53 27.14
CA GLU A 269 40.85 -17.75 27.00
C GLU A 269 42.22 -17.50 26.37
N GLU A 270 42.32 -16.62 25.36
CA GLU A 270 43.58 -16.17 24.78
C GLU A 270 44.47 -15.45 25.81
N ARG A 271 43.86 -14.61 26.65
CA ARG A 271 44.58 -13.92 27.72
C ARG A 271 45.15 -14.93 28.72
N VAL A 272 44.35 -15.91 29.15
CA VAL A 272 44.80 -16.98 30.05
C VAL A 272 45.87 -17.87 29.38
N LYS A 273 45.74 -18.19 28.09
CA LYS A 273 46.76 -18.94 27.32
C LYS A 273 48.09 -18.20 27.26
N ARG A 274 48.09 -16.88 27.06
CA ARG A 274 49.33 -16.08 27.11
C ARG A 274 49.97 -16.08 28.50
N TYR A 275 49.19 -16.09 29.57
CA TYR A 275 49.74 -16.25 30.92
C TYR A 275 50.30 -17.67 31.13
N ARG A 276 49.58 -18.70 30.69
CA ARG A 276 50.05 -20.09 30.75
C ARG A 276 51.33 -20.32 29.94
N GLN A 277 51.46 -19.72 28.75
CA GLN A 277 52.69 -19.78 27.95
C GLN A 277 53.87 -19.13 28.69
N LYS A 278 53.68 -17.97 29.32
CA LYS A 278 54.71 -17.33 30.16
C LYS A 278 55.06 -18.17 31.39
N GLU A 279 54.08 -18.83 31.99
CA GLU A 279 54.29 -19.78 33.08
C GLU A 279 55.03 -21.04 32.60
N GLU A 280 54.72 -21.57 31.42
CA GLU A 280 55.40 -22.72 30.83
C GLU A 280 56.83 -22.38 30.40
N GLU A 281 57.08 -21.18 29.89
CA GLU A 281 58.43 -20.67 29.59
C GLU A 281 59.25 -20.51 30.88
N THR A 282 58.67 -19.94 31.94
CA THR A 282 59.36 -19.76 33.23
C THR A 282 59.56 -21.07 33.97
N ILE A 283 58.55 -21.95 33.99
CA ILE A 283 58.66 -23.31 34.53
C ILE A 283 59.61 -24.15 33.68
N GLY A 284 59.60 -24.00 32.37
CA GLY A 284 60.53 -24.65 31.44
C GLY A 284 61.96 -24.23 31.73
N TRP A 285 62.21 -22.93 31.86
CA TRP A 285 63.51 -22.40 32.26
C TRP A 285 63.94 -22.91 33.65
N LEU A 286 63.06 -22.88 34.64
CA LEU A 286 63.33 -23.43 35.98
C LEU A 286 63.57 -24.95 35.95
N LYS A 287 62.84 -25.70 35.14
CA LYS A 287 63.05 -27.14 34.94
C LYS A 287 64.39 -27.41 34.27
N THR A 288 64.82 -26.62 33.29
CA THR A 288 66.15 -26.77 32.68
C THR A 288 67.28 -26.46 33.65
N LEU A 289 67.11 -25.45 34.52
CA LEU A 289 68.07 -25.12 35.57
C LEU A 289 68.12 -26.19 36.67
N ALA A 290 66.96 -26.71 37.07
CA ALA A 290 66.87 -27.83 38.00
C ALA A 290 67.49 -29.10 37.41
N LYS A 291 67.25 -29.38 36.12
CA LYS A 291 67.85 -30.51 35.39
C LYS A 291 69.37 -30.39 35.30
N GLN A 292 69.90 -29.20 35.03
CA GLN A 292 71.35 -28.95 35.05
C GLN A 292 71.97 -29.14 36.45
N ARG A 293 71.21 -28.87 37.52
CA ARG A 293 71.71 -28.95 38.89
C ARG A 293 71.48 -30.31 39.57
N PHE A 294 70.45 -31.05 39.17
CA PHE A 294 69.99 -32.25 39.85
C PHE A 294 69.70 -33.47 38.93
N GLY A 295 69.83 -33.35 37.60
CA GLY A 295 69.72 -34.47 36.65
C GLY A 295 68.61 -34.34 35.61
#